data_AF-A0A6G2DGF7-F1
#
_entry.id   AF-A0A6G2DGF7-F1
#
_cell.length_a   1.000
_cell.length_b   1.000
_cell.length_c   1.000
_cell.angle_alpha   90.00
_cell.angle_beta   90.00
_cell.angle_gamma   90.00
#
_symmetry.space_group_name_H-M   'P 1'
#
loop_
_entity.id
_entity.type
_entity.pdbx_description
1 polymer ?
#
loop_
_entity_poly.entity_id
_entity_poly.type
_entity_poly.pdbx_seq_one_letter_code
_entity_poly.pdbx_strand_id
1 'polypeptide(L)'
;EENMPILEKRLSKYEGDIQQSEMSKDQAFSMTVGKQAFEQRAEAGESLHRLIRHNQSDSKEFRTLASYRGFDIKMLSLPTNQPLPETFSVK
;
A
#
# COMPACT_ATOMS: atom_id res chain seq x y z
N GLU A 1 22.86 9.77 18.24
CA GLU A 1 22.14 8.93 19.22
C GLU A 1 20.63 9.18 19.29
N GLU A 2 20.11 10.36 18.90
CA GLU A 2 18.68 10.75 19.00
C GLU A 2 17.63 9.87 18.27
N ASN A 3 18.03 9.00 17.35
CA ASN A 3 17.09 8.20 16.54
C ASN A 3 16.79 6.80 17.12
N MET A 4 17.46 6.38 18.20
CA MET A 4 17.28 5.05 18.79
C MET A 4 15.82 4.78 19.22
N PRO A 5 15.11 5.69 19.92
CA PRO A 5 13.73 5.46 20.34
C PRO A 5 12.74 5.34 19.17
N ILE A 6 13.06 5.98 18.04
CA ILE A 6 12.26 5.95 16.81
C ILE A 6 12.49 4.63 16.07
N LEU A 7 13.71 4.09 16.12
CA LEU A 7 14.02 2.80 15.52
C LEU A 7 13.35 1.64 16.28
N GLU A 8 13.44 1.63 17.61
CA GLU A 8 12.83 0.58 18.44
C GLU A 8 11.30 0.52 18.24
N LYS A 9 10.62 1.68 18.27
CA LYS A 9 9.18 1.74 18.00
C LYS A 9 8.80 1.22 16.61
N ARG A 10 9.63 1.49 15.60
CA ARG A 10 9.41 0.98 14.23
C ARG A 10 9.62 -0.53 14.16
N LEU A 11 10.63 -1.07 14.85
CA LEU A 11 10.90 -2.50 14.89
C LEU A 11 9.78 -3.27 15.60
N SER A 12 9.32 -2.80 16.76
CA SER A 12 8.19 -3.43 17.47
C SER A 12 6.91 -3.42 16.63
N LYS A 13 6.67 -2.37 15.83
CA LYS A 13 5.55 -2.36 14.89
C LYS A 13 5.69 -3.45 13.83
N TYR A 14 6.87 -3.58 13.21
CA TYR A 14 7.09 -4.59 12.18
C TYR A 14 6.98 -6.02 12.71
N GLU A 15 7.43 -6.28 13.93
CA GLU A 15 7.22 -7.59 14.57
C GLU A 15 5.72 -7.94 14.67
N GLY A 16 4.89 -6.98 15.07
CA GLY A 16 3.43 -7.16 15.10
C GLY A 16 2.82 -7.38 13.72
N ASP A 17 3.22 -6.56 12.73
CA ASP A 17 2.74 -6.70 11.35
C ASP A 17 3.12 -8.08 10.77
N ILE A 18 4.34 -8.57 11.05
CA ILE A 18 4.84 -9.90 10.64
C ILE A 18 4.02 -11.01 11.30
N GLN A 19 3.81 -10.95 12.62
CA GLN A 19 3.01 -11.95 13.33
C GLN A 19 1.58 -12.02 12.78
N GLN A 20 0.96 -10.87 12.52
CA GLN A 20 -0.36 -10.81 11.91
C GLN A 20 -0.37 -11.39 10.50
N SER A 21 0.68 -11.15 9.71
CA SER A 21 0.83 -11.73 8.37
C SER A 21 0.95 -13.24 8.41
N GLU A 22 1.74 -13.80 9.33
CA GLU A 22 1.88 -15.25 9.49
C GLU A 22 0.56 -15.88 9.97
N MET A 23 -0.13 -15.27 10.95
CA MET A 23 -1.44 -15.75 11.41
C MET A 23 -2.53 -15.71 10.34
N SER A 24 -2.43 -14.78 9.39
CA SER A 24 -3.37 -14.62 8.28
C SER A 24 -2.93 -15.32 6.99
N LYS A 25 -1.84 -16.10 7.04
CA LYS A 25 -1.23 -16.73 5.86
C LYS A 25 -2.14 -17.73 5.16
N ASP A 26 -2.92 -18.47 5.93
CA ASP A 26 -3.84 -19.50 5.42
C ASP A 26 -5.28 -18.98 5.25
N GLN A 27 -5.54 -17.72 5.63
CA GLN A 27 -6.84 -17.09 5.41
C GLN A 27 -7.05 -16.80 3.91
N ALA A 28 -8.33 -16.79 3.52
CA ALA A 28 -8.73 -16.33 2.21
C ALA A 28 -8.17 -14.92 1.92
N PHE A 29 -7.93 -14.63 0.65
CA PHE A 29 -7.40 -13.32 0.25
C PHE A 29 -8.36 -12.22 0.71
N SER A 30 -7.83 -11.21 1.39
CA SER A 30 -8.56 -10.02 1.77
C SER A 30 -7.60 -8.84 1.75
N MET A 31 -7.90 -7.84 0.91
CA MET A 31 -7.13 -6.60 0.80
C MET A 31 -8.08 -5.41 0.87
N THR A 32 -7.75 -4.43 1.69
CA THR A 32 -8.50 -3.17 1.74
C THR A 32 -7.76 -2.15 0.89
N VAL A 33 -8.39 -1.65 -0.17
CA VAL A 33 -7.84 -0.60 -1.04
C VAL A 33 -8.66 0.67 -0.81
N GLY A 34 -8.02 1.71 -0.29
CA GLY A 34 -8.71 2.92 0.19
C GLY A 34 -9.74 2.60 1.28
N LYS A 35 -11.03 2.70 0.95
CA LYS A 35 -12.15 2.40 1.86
C LYS A 35 -12.90 1.11 1.51
N GLN A 36 -12.46 0.40 0.48
CA GLN A 36 -13.14 -0.78 -0.06
C GLN A 36 -12.35 -2.04 0.27
N ALA A 37 -13.04 -3.07 0.76
CA ALA A 37 -12.45 -4.40 0.96
C ALA A 37 -12.66 -5.27 -0.28
N PHE A 38 -11.66 -6.05 -0.64
CA PHE A 38 -11.65 -6.93 -1.79
C PHE A 38 -11.23 -8.34 -1.39
N GLU A 39 -12.02 -9.33 -1.79
CA GLU A 39 -11.77 -10.75 -1.55
C GLU A 39 -11.15 -11.46 -2.77
N GLN A 40 -11.11 -10.77 -3.92
CA GLN A 40 -10.52 -11.28 -5.16
C GLN A 40 -9.27 -10.50 -5.54
N ARG A 41 -8.19 -11.23 -5.84
CA ARG A 41 -6.87 -10.65 -6.19
C ARG A 41 -6.93 -9.76 -7.42
N ALA A 42 -7.67 -10.17 -8.45
CA ALA A 42 -7.77 -9.44 -9.71
C ALA A 42 -8.40 -8.06 -9.51
N GLU A 43 -9.56 -8.01 -8.84
CA GLU A 43 -10.30 -6.77 -8.58
C GLU A 43 -9.52 -5.83 -7.66
N ALA A 44 -8.92 -6.38 -6.61
CA ALA A 44 -8.10 -5.63 -5.68
C ALA A 44 -6.87 -5.03 -6.39
N GLY A 45 -6.25 -5.79 -7.28
CA GLY A 45 -5.13 -5.35 -8.11
C GLY A 45 -5.53 -4.25 -9.11
N GLU A 46 -6.67 -4.38 -9.77
CA GLU A 46 -7.19 -3.34 -10.68
C GLU A 46 -7.50 -2.04 -9.93
N SER A 47 -8.18 -2.14 -8.79
CA SER A 47 -8.48 -1.00 -7.91
C SER A 47 -7.20 -0.29 -7.45
N LEU A 48 -6.21 -1.06 -7.01
CA LEU A 48 -4.91 -0.52 -6.60
C LEU A 48 -4.19 0.14 -7.78
N HIS A 49 -4.17 -0.49 -8.96
CA HIS A 49 -3.58 0.08 -10.16
C HIS A 49 -4.21 1.44 -10.53
N ARG A 50 -5.54 1.54 -10.42
CA ARG A 50 -6.27 2.78 -10.66
C ARG A 50 -5.86 3.86 -9.66
N LEU A 51 -5.81 3.54 -8.36
CA LEU A 51 -5.35 4.49 -7.33
C LEU A 51 -3.92 4.97 -7.57
N ILE A 52 -3.01 4.07 -7.95
CA ILE A 52 -1.62 4.42 -8.28
C ILE A 52 -1.58 5.46 -9.40
N ARG A 53 -2.38 5.27 -10.45
CA ARG A 53 -2.43 6.21 -11.58
C ARG A 53 -3.01 7.57 -11.20
N HIS A 54 -3.98 7.62 -10.30
CA HIS A 54 -4.57 8.87 -9.83
C HIS A 54 -3.84 9.48 -8.62
N ASN A 55 -2.74 8.88 -8.14
CA ASN A 55 -1.98 9.37 -7.00
C ASN A 55 -1.09 10.55 -7.38
N GLN A 56 -1.69 11.63 -7.90
CA GLN A 56 -1.02 12.88 -8.26
C GLN A 56 -1.24 13.94 -7.17
N SER A 57 -0.22 14.75 -6.89
CA SER A 57 -0.32 15.88 -5.96
C SER A 57 0.77 16.91 -6.26
N ASP A 58 0.46 18.20 -6.06
CA ASP A 58 1.41 19.31 -6.21
C ASP A 58 2.52 19.25 -5.15
N SER A 59 2.24 18.61 -4.01
CA SER A 59 3.17 18.35 -2.93
C SER A 59 3.52 16.87 -2.83
N LYS A 60 4.78 16.57 -2.47
CA LYS A 60 5.25 15.20 -2.19
C LYS A 60 4.64 14.70 -0.88
N GLU A 61 3.68 13.79 -0.99
CA GLU A 61 2.96 13.21 0.15
C GLU A 61 3.00 11.69 0.11
N PHE A 62 3.28 11.08 1.26
CA PHE A 62 3.13 9.63 1.44
C PHE A 62 1.70 9.31 1.82
N ARG A 63 1.06 8.43 1.03
CA ARG A 63 -0.33 8.03 1.23
C ARG A 63 -0.41 6.52 1.30
N THR A 64 -1.19 5.98 2.23
CA THR A 64 -1.54 4.56 2.25
C THR A 64 -2.61 4.31 1.19
N LEU A 65 -2.31 3.46 0.21
CA LEU A 65 -3.24 3.10 -0.86
C LEU A 65 -4.05 1.85 -0.53
N ALA A 66 -3.42 0.90 0.16
CA ALA A 66 -4.05 -0.35 0.54
C ALA A 66 -3.42 -0.94 1.79
N SER A 67 -4.10 -1.90 2.41
CA SER A 67 -3.61 -2.70 3.51
C SER A 67 -3.86 -4.19 3.23
N TYR A 68 -2.85 -5.02 3.43
CA TYR A 68 -2.88 -6.45 3.18
C TYR A 68 -2.07 -7.19 4.25
N ARG A 69 -2.71 -8.14 4.96
CA ARG A 69 -2.06 -8.99 5.96
C ARG A 69 -1.25 -8.24 7.03
N GLY A 70 -1.78 -7.11 7.52
CA GLY A 70 -1.10 -6.28 8.51
C GLY A 70 -0.09 -5.30 7.93
N PHE A 71 0.20 -5.35 6.62
CA PHE A 71 1.08 -4.40 5.95
C PHE A 71 0.31 -3.32 5.21
N ASP A 72 0.72 -2.07 5.39
CA ASP A 72 0.26 -0.94 4.59
C ASP A 72 1.10 -0.80 3.31
N ILE A 73 0.42 -0.76 2.17
CA ILE A 73 0.99 -0.39 0.87
C ILE A 73 0.92 1.14 0.76
N LYS A 74 2.07 1.79 0.92
CA LYS A 74 2.20 3.25 0.82
C LYS A 74 2.84 3.65 -0.50
N MET A 75 2.42 4.80 -1.03
CA MET A 75 2.98 5.38 -2.23
C MET A 75 3.24 6.87 -2.04
N LEU A 76 4.32 7.36 -2.64
CA LEU A 76 4.59 8.79 -2.77
C LEU A 76 3.81 9.35 -3.95
N SER A 77 3.18 10.51 -3.77
CA SER A 77 2.48 11.20 -4.85
C SER A 77 3.40 11.50 -6.04
N LEU A 78 2.84 11.34 -7.23
CA LEU A 78 3.47 11.75 -8.48
C LEU A 78 3.28 13.25 -8.71
N PRO A 79 4.24 13.95 -9.33
CA PRO A 79 4.07 15.35 -9.69
C PRO A 79 2.90 15.51 -10.67
N THR A 80 2.00 16.45 -10.39
CA THR A 80 0.83 16.80 -11.24
C THR A 80 1.21 17.27 -12.65
N ASN A 81 2.46 17.67 -12.86
CA ASN A 81 2.98 18.20 -14.13
C ASN A 81 3.52 17.14 -15.11
N GLN A 82 3.47 15.84 -14.76
CA GLN A 82 3.88 14.78 -15.69
C GLN A 82 2.65 14.09 -16.31
N PRO A 83 2.66 13.86 -17.64
CA PRO A 83 1.61 13.06 -18.28
C PRO A 83 1.59 11.66 -17.67
N LEU A 84 0.39 11.09 -17.50
CA LEU A 84 0.23 9.72 -17.01
C LEU A 84 1.08 8.78 -17.88
N PRO A 85 1.90 7.88 -17.30
CA PRO A 85 2.64 6.90 -18.10
C PRO A 85 1.65 6.07 -18.93
N GLU A 86 2.00 5.83 -20.19
CA GLU A 86 1.18 5.05 -21.12
C GLU A 86 0.83 3.70 -20.49
N THR A 87 -0.44 3.30 -20.63
CA THR A 87 -0.92 2.03 -20.08
C THR A 87 -0.11 0.89 -20.64
N PHE A 88 0.52 0.10 -19.76
CA PHE A 88 0.96 -1.24 -20.13
C PHE A 88 -0.29 -2.06 -20.44
N SER A 89 -0.67 -2.10 -21.72
CA SER A 89 -1.61 -3.07 -22.23
C SER A 89 -0.87 -4.40 -22.24
N VAL A 90 -1.14 -5.25 -21.25
CA VAL A 90 -0.65 -6.62 -21.27
C VAL A 90 -1.40 -7.31 -22.42
N LYS A 91 -0.67 -7.60 -23.50
CA LYS A 91 -1.15 -8.42 -24.62
C LYS A 91 -1.34 -9.86 -24.19
#